data_AF-A0AAN7VME5-F1
#
_entry.id   AF-A0AAN7VME5-F1
#
_cell.length_a   1.000
_cell.length_b   1.000
_cell.length_c   1.000
_cell.angle_alpha   90.00
_cell.angle_beta   90.00
_cell.angle_gamma   90.00
#
_symmetry.space_group_name_H-M   'P 1'
#
loop_
_entity.id
_entity.type
_entity.pdbx_description
1 polymer ?
#
loop_
_entity_poly.entity_id
_entity_poly.type
_entity_poly.pdbx_seq_one_letter_code
_entity_poly.pdbx_strand_id
1 'polypeptide(L)'
;MLAGEQQLPELSSLVIIQLYSIPNQYEWIIINLKRSEVILGYRNVRRNKEKEETDALNKKFQLDTDGLTRTHIEKKNKFANLTRCLNNKQREEDELSRTTHTKEHIALQKAQVEQEQQLVTEIDEIRKSEVNEKKQRQLLRQNCEELRDLERKLRAAYVAKHQIAQMAEKEAIRLHEKVREKECNTILQSAWIKDDQNRTMMIQEDIRRKAEYRQELQDQMIAQEKNRRFEYEEFLREKKILDDIVQRIHDENERTIEERMCRMRRTQQEIEAFKAAQEIWKKKQKEELVEENRKIQEYLLSKTAASKERKELEEKIAAAKTKICDDIGRQIYDIQRQRQEREDIICQLIEEEKKEELENKHRTEIENEFRRRVNARISLTHQMEEHEEQKRQQAEEEGKYREQLIAEIAKNERLEQLSNEKKRRKMLEVRREVERMMTERRQLQAEKMQLEMKILADDKREQEERQRLIQEERIRMLKDHAHNLIGYLPKGILREDDLPHLGSTVVDKYGRR
;
A
#
# COMPACT_ATOMS: atom_id res chain seq x y z
N MET A 1 -63.52 -62.78 -25.01
CA MET A 1 -64.66 -62.58 -25.94
C MET A 1 -65.12 -63.95 -26.40
N LEU A 2 -66.43 -64.25 -26.43
CA LEU A 2 -67.17 -65.24 -27.24
C LEU A 2 -66.68 -66.74 -27.29
N ALA A 3 -67.52 -67.77 -27.52
CA ALA A 3 -68.95 -68.04 -27.28
C ALA A 3 -69.29 -69.54 -27.60
N GLY A 4 -70.23 -70.18 -26.86
CA GLY A 4 -71.05 -71.36 -27.24
C GLY A 4 -70.40 -72.74 -27.55
N GLU A 5 -71.15 -73.86 -27.73
CA GLU A 5 -72.57 -74.18 -27.41
C GLU A 5 -72.96 -75.70 -27.61
N GLN A 6 -73.85 -76.25 -26.74
CA GLN A 6 -74.81 -77.41 -26.90
C GLN A 6 -74.29 -78.86 -27.27
N GLN A 7 -75.02 -80.02 -27.23
CA GLN A 7 -76.46 -80.42 -27.05
C GLN A 7 -76.67 -81.87 -26.45
N LEU A 8 -77.86 -82.55 -26.50
CA LEU A 8 -78.32 -83.71 -25.64
C LEU A 8 -78.90 -85.04 -26.35
N PRO A 9 -79.95 -85.83 -25.90
CA PRO A 9 -79.85 -87.15 -25.17
C PRO A 9 -80.86 -88.35 -25.56
N GLU A 10 -81.23 -89.26 -24.58
CA GLU A 10 -82.31 -90.34 -24.48
C GLU A 10 -81.98 -91.83 -24.87
N LEU A 11 -82.66 -93.00 -24.56
CA LEU A 11 -83.65 -93.64 -23.59
C LEU A 11 -83.68 -95.22 -23.86
N SER A 12 -84.34 -96.28 -23.28
CA SER A 12 -85.23 -96.76 -22.13
C SER A 12 -85.07 -98.35 -22.02
N SER A 13 -85.87 -99.38 -21.56
CA SER A 13 -87.10 -99.83 -20.77
C SER A 13 -87.17 -101.43 -20.78
N LEU A 14 -88.02 -102.36 -20.21
CA LEU A 14 -88.92 -102.62 -19.02
C LEU A 14 -89.37 -104.15 -18.88
N VAL A 15 -90.15 -104.58 -17.84
CA VAL A 15 -91.14 -105.77 -17.75
C VAL A 15 -90.64 -107.27 -17.63
N ILE A 16 -91.36 -108.39 -17.26
CA ILE A 16 -92.36 -108.89 -16.20
C ILE A 16 -92.77 -110.43 -16.48
N ILE A 17 -93.42 -111.39 -15.74
CA ILE A 17 -93.84 -111.77 -14.32
C ILE A 17 -94.44 -113.26 -14.17
N GLN A 18 -94.60 -113.86 -12.94
CA GLN A 18 -95.52 -114.97 -12.41
C GLN A 18 -95.48 -116.49 -12.88
N LEU A 19 -96.25 -117.49 -12.31
CA LEU A 19 -96.33 -118.14 -10.93
C LEU A 19 -97.30 -119.41 -10.83
N TYR A 20 -97.38 -120.09 -9.63
CA TYR A 20 -98.35 -121.15 -9.12
C TYR A 20 -98.22 -122.67 -9.51
N SER A 21 -98.77 -123.73 -8.81
CA SER A 21 -98.92 -124.07 -7.35
C SER A 21 -99.61 -125.46 -7.03
N ILE A 22 -98.98 -126.37 -6.24
CA ILE A 22 -99.59 -127.37 -5.26
C ILE A 22 -100.51 -128.52 -5.87
N PRO A 23 -101.02 -129.63 -5.22
CA PRO A 23 -100.84 -130.33 -3.89
C PRO A 23 -100.51 -131.90 -3.89
N ASN A 24 -100.31 -132.48 -2.67
CA ASN A 24 -100.77 -133.75 -1.97
C ASN A 24 -101.16 -135.08 -2.74
N GLN A 25 -101.24 -136.34 -2.20
CA GLN A 25 -100.90 -137.05 -0.91
C GLN A 25 -101.04 -138.63 -1.02
N TYR A 26 -100.30 -139.41 -0.19
CA TYR A 26 -100.60 -140.78 0.40
C TYR A 26 -100.88 -142.03 -0.51
N GLU A 27 -100.96 -143.33 -0.07
CA GLU A 27 -100.77 -144.04 1.24
C GLU A 27 -100.17 -145.51 1.20
N TRP A 28 -100.79 -146.53 1.84
CA TRP A 28 -100.34 -147.92 2.20
C TRP A 28 -99.96 -148.89 1.04
N ILE A 29 -98.88 -149.67 1.25
CA ILE A 29 -98.86 -151.16 1.12
C ILE A 29 -97.63 -151.74 1.84
N ILE A 30 -97.77 -152.89 2.51
CA ILE A 30 -96.73 -153.57 3.29
C ILE A 30 -96.18 -154.79 2.52
N ILE A 31 -94.85 -154.98 2.55
CA ILE A 31 -94.07 -156.10 1.97
C ILE A 31 -94.11 -156.20 0.42
N ASN A 32 -93.16 -155.54 -0.26
CA ASN A 32 -92.28 -156.15 -1.31
C ASN A 32 -91.25 -155.20 -1.98
N LEU A 33 -91.26 -153.89 -1.74
CA LEU A 33 -90.54 -152.91 -2.58
C LEU A 33 -89.00 -152.78 -2.46
N LYS A 34 -88.27 -153.78 -1.93
CA LYS A 34 -86.81 -153.73 -1.67
C LYS A 34 -85.91 -153.79 -2.94
N ARG A 35 -86.34 -153.26 -4.10
CA ARG A 35 -85.56 -153.35 -5.36
C ARG A 35 -85.68 -152.20 -6.38
N SER A 36 -86.45 -151.12 -6.14
CA SER A 36 -86.76 -150.11 -7.18
C SER A 36 -86.26 -148.67 -6.90
N GLU A 37 -86.32 -148.16 -5.67
CA GLU A 37 -86.11 -146.72 -5.40
C GLU A 37 -84.68 -146.20 -5.65
N VAL A 38 -83.68 -147.09 -5.63
CA VAL A 38 -82.26 -146.78 -5.91
C VAL A 38 -82.07 -146.07 -7.28
N ILE A 39 -82.99 -146.27 -8.23
CA ILE A 39 -82.88 -145.75 -9.60
C ILE A 39 -83.33 -144.27 -9.72
N LEU A 40 -84.19 -143.77 -8.83
CA LEU A 40 -84.76 -142.41 -8.96
C LEU A 40 -83.89 -141.31 -8.37
N GLY A 41 -83.21 -141.56 -7.24
CA GLY A 41 -82.35 -140.56 -6.58
C GLY A 41 -81.24 -140.02 -7.50
N TYR A 42 -80.58 -140.91 -8.25
CA TYR A 42 -79.50 -140.55 -9.18
C TYR A 42 -79.96 -139.67 -10.37
N ARG A 43 -81.26 -139.65 -10.73
CA ARG A 43 -81.76 -138.82 -11.83
C ARG A 43 -81.89 -137.34 -11.46
N ASN A 44 -82.32 -137.04 -10.23
CA ASN A 44 -82.55 -135.65 -9.82
C ASN A 44 -81.25 -134.88 -9.56
N VAL A 45 -80.22 -135.55 -9.01
CA VAL A 45 -78.90 -134.93 -8.79
C VAL A 45 -78.24 -134.50 -10.10
N ARG A 46 -78.41 -135.26 -11.18
CA ARG A 46 -77.81 -134.97 -12.49
C ARG A 46 -78.42 -133.74 -13.16
N ARG A 47 -79.75 -133.62 -13.16
CA ARG A 47 -80.47 -132.53 -13.85
C ARG A 47 -80.16 -131.14 -13.28
N ASN A 48 -79.87 -131.04 -11.98
CA ASN A 48 -79.54 -129.75 -11.37
C ASN A 48 -78.16 -129.24 -11.83
N LYS A 49 -77.14 -130.11 -11.91
CA LYS A 49 -75.82 -129.75 -12.46
C LYS A 49 -75.89 -129.22 -13.89
N GLU A 50 -76.66 -129.89 -14.74
CA GLU A 50 -76.79 -129.54 -16.17
C GLU A 50 -77.36 -128.10 -16.36
N LYS A 51 -78.09 -127.54 -15.37
CA LYS A 51 -78.51 -126.13 -15.38
C LYS A 51 -77.43 -125.15 -14.89
N GLU A 52 -76.74 -125.48 -13.80
CA GLU A 52 -75.65 -124.66 -13.26
C GLU A 52 -74.53 -124.44 -14.28
N GLU A 53 -74.25 -125.45 -15.10
CA GLU A 53 -73.27 -125.39 -16.19
C GLU A 53 -73.69 -124.44 -17.33
N THR A 54 -74.98 -124.33 -17.66
CA THR A 54 -75.46 -123.44 -18.73
C THR A 54 -75.43 -121.95 -18.36
N ASP A 55 -75.85 -121.59 -17.16
CA ASP A 55 -75.85 -120.18 -16.72
C ASP A 55 -74.42 -119.66 -16.49
N ALA A 56 -73.50 -120.54 -16.06
CA ALA A 56 -72.07 -120.24 -15.97
C ALA A 56 -71.45 -119.89 -17.34
N LEU A 57 -71.84 -120.59 -18.41
CA LEU A 57 -71.32 -120.36 -19.76
C LEU A 57 -71.80 -119.01 -20.32
N ASN A 58 -73.08 -118.69 -20.18
CA ASN A 58 -73.67 -117.47 -20.75
C ASN A 58 -73.09 -116.21 -20.08
N LYS A 59 -72.87 -116.26 -18.76
CA LYS A 59 -72.22 -115.21 -17.98
C LYS A 59 -70.77 -114.93 -18.40
N LYS A 60 -70.10 -115.87 -19.06
CA LYS A 60 -68.72 -115.72 -19.55
C LYS A 60 -68.62 -114.82 -20.78
N PHE A 61 -69.53 -114.96 -21.75
CA PHE A 61 -69.45 -114.25 -23.04
C PHE A 61 -69.58 -112.72 -22.93
N GLN A 62 -70.37 -112.22 -21.98
CA GLN A 62 -70.50 -110.79 -21.72
C GLN A 62 -69.21 -110.20 -21.09
N LEU A 63 -68.51 -110.97 -20.26
CA LEU A 63 -67.23 -110.55 -19.66
C LEU A 63 -66.12 -110.43 -20.71
N ASP A 64 -66.09 -111.33 -21.69
CA ASP A 64 -65.09 -111.31 -22.77
C ASP A 64 -65.26 -110.10 -23.71
N THR A 65 -66.50 -109.64 -23.94
CA THR A 65 -66.81 -108.51 -24.85
C THR A 65 -66.53 -107.15 -24.21
N ASP A 66 -66.91 -106.94 -22.95
CA ASP A 66 -66.53 -105.74 -22.18
C ASP A 66 -65.01 -105.65 -21.92
N GLY A 67 -64.30 -106.78 -21.98
CA GLY A 67 -62.84 -106.80 -21.93
C GLY A 67 -62.20 -106.08 -23.13
N LEU A 68 -62.68 -106.35 -24.34
CA LEU A 68 -62.07 -105.88 -25.59
C LEU A 68 -62.10 -104.34 -25.74
N THR A 69 -63.24 -103.71 -25.48
CA THR A 69 -63.40 -102.24 -25.60
C THR A 69 -62.54 -101.49 -24.58
N ARG A 70 -62.45 -101.99 -23.35
CA ARG A 70 -61.51 -101.50 -22.32
C ARG A 70 -60.07 -101.51 -22.83
N THR A 71 -59.60 -102.60 -23.45
CA THR A 71 -58.19 -102.70 -23.90
C THR A 71 -57.76 -101.60 -24.88
N HIS A 72 -58.67 -101.06 -25.70
CA HIS A 72 -58.32 -100.05 -26.71
C HIS A 72 -58.21 -98.64 -26.12
N ILE A 73 -59.18 -98.25 -25.28
CA ILE A 73 -59.14 -96.98 -24.54
C ILE A 73 -57.93 -96.97 -23.60
N GLU A 74 -57.67 -98.09 -22.93
CA GLU A 74 -56.45 -98.30 -22.15
C GLU A 74 -55.18 -98.04 -22.97
N LYS A 75 -55.05 -98.57 -24.18
CA LYS A 75 -53.84 -98.39 -25.01
C LYS A 75 -53.58 -96.92 -25.34
N LYS A 76 -54.60 -96.17 -25.76
CA LYS A 76 -54.44 -94.73 -26.08
C LYS A 76 -54.10 -93.90 -24.83
N ASN A 77 -54.78 -94.18 -23.71
CA ASN A 77 -54.50 -93.50 -22.44
C ASN A 77 -53.13 -93.88 -21.87
N LYS A 78 -52.67 -95.13 -22.03
CA LYS A 78 -51.33 -95.57 -21.61
C LYS A 78 -50.22 -94.75 -22.26
N PHE A 79 -50.28 -94.46 -23.57
CA PHE A 79 -49.27 -93.62 -24.23
C PHE A 79 -49.34 -92.15 -23.81
N ALA A 80 -50.53 -91.53 -23.78
CA ALA A 80 -50.65 -90.13 -23.37
C ALA A 80 -50.25 -89.91 -21.90
N ASN A 81 -50.65 -90.83 -21.01
CA ASN A 81 -50.24 -90.81 -19.61
C ASN A 81 -48.76 -91.13 -19.43
N LEU A 82 -48.15 -91.99 -20.27
CA LEU A 82 -46.71 -92.26 -20.24
C LEU A 82 -45.91 -91.00 -20.62
N THR A 83 -46.24 -90.31 -21.72
CA THR A 83 -45.55 -89.06 -22.09
C THR A 83 -45.74 -87.97 -21.04
N ARG A 84 -46.94 -87.85 -20.46
CA ARG A 84 -47.19 -86.92 -19.34
C ARG A 84 -46.39 -87.31 -18.09
N CYS A 85 -46.31 -88.59 -17.76
CA CYS A 85 -45.52 -89.11 -16.64
C CYS A 85 -44.02 -88.88 -16.85
N LEU A 86 -43.49 -89.12 -18.05
CA LEU A 86 -42.10 -88.85 -18.39
C LEU A 86 -41.76 -87.35 -18.32
N ASN A 87 -42.62 -86.48 -18.87
CA ASN A 87 -42.40 -85.03 -18.80
C ASN A 87 -42.55 -84.47 -17.37
N ASN A 88 -43.48 -85.02 -16.56
CA ASN A 88 -43.56 -84.70 -15.13
C ASN A 88 -42.30 -85.15 -14.41
N LYS A 89 -41.89 -86.41 -14.59
CA LYS A 89 -40.69 -86.98 -13.97
C LYS A 89 -39.42 -86.22 -14.37
N GLN A 90 -39.28 -85.81 -15.63
CA GLN A 90 -38.16 -84.98 -16.07
C GLN A 90 -38.17 -83.60 -15.41
N ARG A 91 -39.34 -82.99 -15.20
CA ARG A 91 -39.45 -81.73 -14.41
C ARG A 91 -39.14 -81.95 -12.93
N GLU A 92 -39.60 -83.04 -12.35
CA GLU A 92 -39.29 -83.43 -10.97
C GLU A 92 -37.79 -83.70 -10.80
N GLU A 93 -37.12 -84.32 -11.78
CA GLU A 93 -35.66 -84.54 -11.82
C GLU A 93 -34.88 -83.23 -12.05
N ASP A 94 -35.35 -82.34 -12.93
CA ASP A 94 -34.80 -80.98 -13.15
C ASP A 94 -34.93 -80.09 -11.91
N GLU A 95 -36.11 -80.07 -11.29
CA GLU A 95 -36.39 -79.31 -10.08
C GLU A 95 -35.60 -79.87 -8.90
N LEU A 96 -35.55 -81.21 -8.73
CA LEU A 96 -34.70 -81.85 -7.74
C LEU A 96 -33.24 -81.44 -7.95
N SER A 97 -32.71 -81.55 -9.17
CA SER A 97 -31.32 -81.18 -9.52
C SER A 97 -31.03 -79.71 -9.24
N ARG A 98 -31.96 -78.80 -9.54
CA ARG A 98 -31.84 -77.38 -9.16
C ARG A 98 -31.86 -77.19 -7.65
N THR A 99 -32.65 -77.96 -6.89
CA THR A 99 -32.59 -77.91 -5.43
C THR A 99 -31.31 -78.53 -4.86
N THR A 100 -30.70 -79.53 -5.49
CA THR A 100 -29.40 -80.05 -5.02
C THR A 100 -28.30 -79.03 -5.30
N HIS A 101 -28.19 -78.51 -6.52
CA HIS A 101 -27.19 -77.49 -6.88
C HIS A 101 -27.30 -76.23 -6.02
N THR A 102 -28.51 -75.77 -5.69
CA THR A 102 -28.69 -74.63 -4.78
C THR A 102 -28.38 -74.97 -3.32
N LYS A 103 -28.71 -76.18 -2.83
CA LYS A 103 -28.28 -76.64 -1.49
C LYS A 103 -26.76 -76.78 -1.40
N GLU A 104 -26.12 -77.32 -2.44
CA GLU A 104 -24.67 -77.46 -2.57
C GLU A 104 -23.97 -76.10 -2.60
N HIS A 105 -24.48 -75.16 -3.41
CA HIS A 105 -23.98 -73.78 -3.44
C HIS A 105 -24.12 -73.08 -2.07
N ILE A 106 -25.27 -73.22 -1.41
CA ILE A 106 -25.50 -72.68 -0.06
C ILE A 106 -24.59 -73.37 0.98
N ALA A 107 -24.32 -74.66 0.84
CA ALA A 107 -23.40 -75.39 1.72
C ALA A 107 -21.94 -74.95 1.51
N LEU A 108 -21.51 -74.76 0.25
CA LEU A 108 -20.20 -74.21 -0.08
C LEU A 108 -20.02 -72.78 0.44
N GLN A 109 -21.01 -71.90 0.26
CA GLN A 109 -20.97 -70.55 0.81
C GLN A 109 -20.95 -70.55 2.35
N LYS A 110 -21.69 -71.45 3.01
CA LYS A 110 -21.61 -71.60 4.47
C LYS A 110 -20.24 -72.07 4.93
N ALA A 111 -19.67 -73.10 4.28
CA ALA A 111 -18.34 -73.58 4.60
C ALA A 111 -17.25 -72.51 4.39
N GLN A 112 -17.38 -71.67 3.35
CA GLN A 112 -16.52 -70.51 3.14
C GLN A 112 -16.67 -69.48 4.27
N VAL A 113 -17.90 -69.10 4.63
CA VAL A 113 -18.16 -68.15 5.73
C VAL A 113 -17.72 -68.70 7.09
N GLU A 114 -17.83 -70.02 7.33
CA GLU A 114 -17.35 -70.69 8.54
C GLU A 114 -15.81 -70.68 8.61
N GLN A 115 -15.11 -70.90 7.48
CA GLN A 115 -13.66 -70.76 7.38
C GLN A 115 -13.20 -69.29 7.57
N GLU A 116 -13.90 -68.33 6.95
CA GLU A 116 -13.63 -66.89 7.15
C GLU A 116 -13.85 -66.48 8.61
N GLN A 117 -14.89 -66.99 9.29
CA GLN A 117 -15.13 -66.74 10.70
C GLN A 117 -14.03 -67.33 11.59
N GLN A 118 -13.58 -68.55 11.32
CA GLN A 118 -12.44 -69.17 12.02
C GLN A 118 -11.17 -68.32 11.87
N LEU A 119 -10.82 -67.94 10.64
CA LEU A 119 -9.67 -67.06 10.36
C LEU A 119 -9.81 -65.69 11.02
N VAL A 120 -11.00 -65.09 11.06
CA VAL A 120 -11.24 -63.83 11.79
C VAL A 120 -11.05 -64.02 13.30
N THR A 121 -11.52 -65.12 13.89
CA THR A 121 -11.28 -65.39 15.32
C THR A 121 -9.81 -65.62 15.64
N GLU A 122 -9.09 -66.38 14.83
CA GLU A 122 -7.64 -66.61 14.99
C GLU A 122 -6.85 -65.29 14.86
N ILE A 123 -7.15 -64.49 13.84
CA ILE A 123 -6.53 -63.16 13.65
C ILE A 123 -6.79 -62.25 14.85
N ASP A 124 -8.01 -62.23 15.38
CA ASP A 124 -8.34 -61.41 16.55
C ASP A 124 -7.76 -61.97 17.87
N GLU A 125 -7.54 -63.28 17.99
CA GLU A 125 -6.79 -63.87 19.12
C GLU A 125 -5.30 -63.54 19.05
N ILE A 126 -4.67 -63.62 17.87
CA ILE A 126 -3.30 -63.17 17.63
C ILE A 126 -3.17 -61.67 17.98
N ARG A 127 -4.08 -60.82 17.50
CA ARG A 127 -4.12 -59.39 17.84
C ARG A 127 -4.28 -59.14 19.34
N LYS A 128 -5.16 -59.89 20.02
CA LYS A 128 -5.34 -59.79 21.49
C LYS A 128 -4.06 -60.19 22.21
N SER A 129 -3.39 -61.27 21.78
CA SER A 129 -2.11 -61.71 22.34
C SER A 129 -1.03 -60.63 22.16
N GLU A 130 -0.84 -60.12 20.94
CA GLU A 130 0.09 -59.02 20.65
C GLU A 130 -0.17 -57.77 21.51
N VAL A 131 -1.43 -57.37 21.67
CA VAL A 131 -1.82 -56.21 22.48
C VAL A 131 -1.58 -56.46 23.97
N ASN A 132 -1.84 -57.68 24.44
CA ASN A 132 -1.59 -58.07 25.83
C ASN A 132 -0.09 -58.14 26.14
N GLU A 133 0.72 -58.72 25.25
CA GLU A 133 2.19 -58.67 25.34
C GLU A 133 2.71 -57.24 25.37
N LYS A 134 2.25 -56.37 24.45
CA LYS A 134 2.67 -54.96 24.40
C LYS A 134 2.31 -54.23 25.69
N LYS A 135 1.14 -54.50 26.28
CA LYS A 135 0.73 -53.96 27.59
C LYS A 135 1.54 -54.52 28.75
N GLN A 136 1.80 -55.84 28.79
CA GLN A 136 2.66 -56.47 29.81
C GLN A 136 4.08 -55.90 29.76
N ARG A 137 4.67 -55.77 28.57
CA ARG A 137 5.98 -55.14 28.34
C ARG A 137 5.98 -53.65 28.74
N GLN A 138 4.90 -52.91 28.46
CA GLN A 138 4.73 -51.53 28.93
C GLN A 138 4.70 -51.45 30.48
N LEU A 139 3.97 -52.34 31.15
CA LEU A 139 3.94 -52.43 32.61
C LEU A 139 5.31 -52.83 33.18
N LEU A 140 6.03 -53.77 32.54
CA LEU A 140 7.41 -54.10 32.92
C LEU A 140 8.34 -52.88 32.80
N ARG A 141 8.29 -52.13 31.69
CA ARG A 141 9.06 -50.88 31.50
C ARG A 141 8.71 -49.80 32.55
N GLN A 142 7.44 -49.71 32.96
CA GLN A 142 7.00 -48.74 33.98
C GLN A 142 7.37 -49.17 35.41
N ASN A 143 7.32 -50.46 35.72
CA ASN A 143 7.50 -50.98 37.08
C ASN A 143 8.96 -51.35 37.40
N CYS A 144 9.80 -51.67 36.40
CA CYS A 144 11.18 -52.12 36.61
C CYS A 144 12.17 -50.97 36.44
N GLU A 145 12.94 -50.68 37.49
CA GLU A 145 13.82 -49.51 37.52
C GLU A 145 14.95 -49.58 36.48
N GLU A 146 15.58 -50.75 36.26
CA GLU A 146 16.61 -50.95 35.23
C GLU A 146 16.15 -50.54 33.82
N LEU A 147 14.89 -50.81 33.47
CA LEU A 147 14.32 -50.47 32.16
C LEU A 147 14.05 -48.96 32.05
N ARG A 148 13.56 -48.33 33.11
CA ARG A 148 13.43 -46.85 33.19
C ARG A 148 14.79 -46.17 33.12
N ASP A 149 15.82 -46.78 33.72
CA ASP A 149 17.19 -46.27 33.69
C ASP A 149 17.82 -46.37 32.31
N LEU A 150 17.63 -47.50 31.63
CA LEU A 150 17.99 -47.64 30.23
C LEU A 150 17.23 -46.62 29.37
N GLU A 151 15.93 -46.46 29.55
CA GLU A 151 15.14 -45.48 28.80
C GLU A 151 15.62 -44.05 29.03
N ARG A 152 15.87 -43.64 30.28
CA ARG A 152 16.44 -42.32 30.62
C ARG A 152 17.78 -42.10 29.89
N LYS A 153 18.67 -43.10 29.90
CA LYS A 153 20.00 -43.04 29.26
C LYS A 153 19.90 -43.01 27.72
N LEU A 154 18.96 -43.73 27.12
CA LEU A 154 18.70 -43.70 25.66
C LEU A 154 18.06 -42.38 25.23
N ARG A 155 17.07 -41.86 25.97
CA ARG A 155 16.49 -40.52 25.73
C ARG A 155 17.56 -39.43 25.82
N ALA A 156 18.45 -39.50 26.81
CA ALA A 156 19.58 -38.58 26.94
C ALA A 156 20.55 -38.67 25.74
N ALA A 157 20.80 -39.88 25.21
CA ALA A 157 21.61 -40.08 24.00
C ALA A 157 20.98 -39.44 22.74
N TYR A 158 19.64 -39.52 22.58
CA TYR A 158 18.94 -38.81 21.51
C TYR A 158 19.04 -37.28 21.66
N VAL A 159 18.91 -36.76 22.89
CA VAL A 159 19.09 -35.32 23.18
C VAL A 159 20.54 -34.89 22.88
N ALA A 160 21.55 -35.66 23.27
CA ALA A 160 22.95 -35.37 22.96
C ALA A 160 23.24 -35.39 21.45
N LYS A 161 22.67 -36.35 20.71
CA LYS A 161 22.74 -36.40 19.23
C LYS A 161 22.13 -35.14 18.61
N HIS A 162 20.96 -34.70 19.08
CA HIS A 162 20.30 -33.49 18.61
C HIS A 162 21.09 -32.22 18.96
N GLN A 163 21.63 -32.12 20.17
CA GLN A 163 22.46 -30.99 20.61
C GLN A 163 23.73 -30.86 19.76
N ILE A 164 24.40 -31.98 19.43
CA ILE A 164 25.59 -31.96 18.57
C ILE A 164 25.24 -31.50 17.15
N ALA A 165 24.11 -31.97 16.59
CA ALA A 165 23.62 -31.49 15.29
C ALA A 165 23.30 -29.97 15.33
N GLN A 166 22.60 -29.50 16.36
CA GLN A 166 22.25 -28.08 16.52
C GLN A 166 23.49 -27.19 16.74
N MET A 167 24.53 -27.69 17.40
CA MET A 167 25.79 -26.95 17.55
C MET A 167 26.56 -26.85 16.24
N ALA A 168 26.56 -27.91 15.42
CA ALA A 168 27.14 -27.88 14.08
C ALA A 168 26.38 -26.92 13.15
N GLU A 169 25.03 -26.94 13.20
CA GLU A 169 24.16 -25.99 12.48
C GLU A 169 24.44 -24.54 12.88
N LYS A 170 24.52 -24.25 14.19
CA LYS A 170 24.83 -22.89 14.69
C LYS A 170 26.20 -22.40 14.26
N GLU A 171 27.23 -23.24 14.26
CA GLU A 171 28.56 -22.82 13.78
C GLU A 171 28.58 -22.65 12.25
N ALA A 172 27.84 -23.47 11.49
CA ALA A 172 27.68 -23.28 10.05
C ALA A 172 26.97 -21.94 9.72
N ILE A 173 25.90 -21.60 10.46
CA ILE A 173 25.24 -20.29 10.36
C ILE A 173 26.22 -19.15 10.71
N ARG A 174 26.96 -19.27 11.82
CA ARG A 174 27.95 -18.25 12.24
C ARG A 174 29.08 -18.05 11.23
N LEU A 175 29.51 -19.11 10.54
CA LEU A 175 30.49 -19.02 9.45
C LEU A 175 29.89 -18.37 8.20
N HIS A 176 28.66 -18.72 7.82
CA HIS A 176 27.95 -18.13 6.70
C HIS A 176 27.63 -16.64 6.91
N GLU A 177 27.31 -16.23 8.14
CA GLU A 177 27.17 -14.82 8.52
C GLU A 177 28.47 -14.04 8.36
N LYS A 178 29.61 -14.59 8.83
CA LYS A 178 30.93 -13.98 8.63
C LYS A 178 31.38 -13.90 7.16
N VAL A 179 30.85 -14.75 6.29
CA VAL A 179 31.07 -14.64 4.84
C VAL A 179 30.25 -13.47 4.28
N ARG A 180 28.94 -13.42 4.57
CA ARG A 180 28.06 -12.33 4.12
C ARG A 180 28.47 -10.95 4.69
N GLU A 181 29.00 -10.90 5.91
CA GLU A 181 29.57 -9.70 6.51
C GLU A 181 30.80 -9.20 5.72
N LYS A 182 31.69 -10.11 5.32
CA LYS A 182 32.85 -9.76 4.47
C LYS A 182 32.42 -9.28 3.08
N GLU A 183 31.43 -9.95 2.47
CA GLU A 183 30.87 -9.54 1.16
C GLU A 183 30.20 -8.17 1.24
N CYS A 184 29.43 -7.90 2.30
CA CYS A 184 28.84 -6.59 2.55
C CYS A 184 29.93 -5.52 2.74
N ASN A 185 30.99 -5.83 3.51
CA ASN A 185 32.10 -4.92 3.75
C ASN A 185 32.93 -4.63 2.49
N THR A 186 33.17 -5.60 1.60
CA THR A 186 33.89 -5.34 0.33
C THR A 186 33.03 -4.56 -0.66
N ILE A 187 31.71 -4.82 -0.72
CA ILE A 187 30.76 -4.00 -1.49
C ILE A 187 30.77 -2.55 -0.96
N LEU A 188 30.68 -2.37 0.36
CA LEU A 188 30.69 -1.05 1.01
C LEU A 188 32.00 -0.30 0.74
N GLN A 189 33.16 -0.94 0.91
CA GLN A 189 34.46 -0.36 0.56
C GLN A 189 34.53 0.04 -0.92
N SER A 190 34.03 -0.80 -1.83
CA SER A 190 34.00 -0.46 -3.27
C SER A 190 33.09 0.74 -3.58
N ALA A 191 32.02 0.93 -2.82
CA ALA A 191 31.12 2.08 -2.95
C ALA A 191 31.77 3.37 -2.40
N TRP A 192 32.46 3.28 -1.25
CA TRP A 192 33.20 4.41 -0.67
C TRP A 192 34.34 4.89 -1.58
N ILE A 193 35.10 3.97 -2.18
CA ILE A 193 36.15 4.30 -3.15
C ILE A 193 35.58 4.99 -4.39
N LYS A 194 34.42 4.53 -4.90
CA LYS A 194 33.73 5.18 -6.03
C LYS A 194 33.19 6.56 -5.67
N ASP A 195 32.67 6.75 -4.46
CA ASP A 195 32.17 8.05 -4.01
C ASP A 195 33.33 9.05 -3.83
N ASP A 196 34.46 8.64 -3.28
CA ASP A 196 35.67 9.47 -3.19
C ASP A 196 36.26 9.83 -4.58
N GLN A 197 36.27 8.86 -5.50
CA GLN A 197 36.61 9.10 -6.91
C GLN A 197 35.65 10.10 -7.57
N ASN A 198 34.34 9.99 -7.33
CA ASN A 198 33.36 10.94 -7.85
C ASN A 198 33.54 12.34 -7.24
N ARG A 199 33.81 12.45 -5.93
CA ARG A 199 34.09 13.73 -5.24
C ARG A 199 35.35 14.39 -5.80
N THR A 200 36.43 13.64 -5.96
CA THR A 200 37.70 14.18 -6.50
C THR A 200 37.57 14.59 -7.97
N MET A 201 36.85 13.82 -8.80
CA MET A 201 36.50 14.22 -10.17
C MET A 201 35.66 15.50 -10.22
N MET A 202 34.61 15.61 -9.38
CA MET A 202 33.79 16.81 -9.27
C MET A 202 34.61 18.03 -8.86
N ILE A 203 35.53 17.89 -7.89
CA ILE A 203 36.44 18.97 -7.46
C ILE A 203 37.39 19.39 -8.59
N GLN A 204 37.96 18.44 -9.35
CA GLN A 204 38.83 18.75 -10.49
C GLN A 204 38.09 19.51 -11.60
N GLU A 205 36.88 19.06 -11.94
CA GLU A 205 36.01 19.70 -12.93
C GLU A 205 35.58 21.11 -12.47
N ASP A 206 35.27 21.30 -11.19
CA ASP A 206 34.97 22.63 -10.65
C ASP A 206 36.19 23.57 -10.61
N ILE A 207 37.40 23.04 -10.35
CA ILE A 207 38.67 23.78 -10.47
C ILE A 207 38.90 24.19 -11.93
N ARG A 208 38.62 23.29 -12.88
CA ARG A 208 38.73 23.52 -14.32
C ARG A 208 37.78 24.63 -14.78
N ARG A 209 36.48 24.54 -14.49
CA ARG A 209 35.49 25.59 -14.81
C ARG A 209 35.89 26.95 -14.23
N LYS A 210 36.40 26.96 -12.99
CA LYS A 210 36.92 28.18 -12.34
C LYS A 210 38.19 28.71 -13.01
N ALA A 211 38.96 27.88 -13.72
CA ALA A 211 40.10 28.32 -14.54
C ALA A 211 39.65 28.87 -15.90
N GLU A 212 38.75 28.18 -16.59
CA GLU A 212 38.14 28.60 -17.86
C GLU A 212 37.44 29.97 -17.69
N TYR A 213 36.59 30.13 -16.65
CA TYR A 213 35.93 31.40 -16.33
C TYR A 213 36.91 32.53 -15.95
N ARG A 214 38.04 32.23 -15.30
CA ARG A 214 39.09 33.23 -15.04
C ARG A 214 39.77 33.69 -16.33
N GLN A 215 39.95 32.79 -17.29
CA GLN A 215 40.50 33.12 -18.61
C GLN A 215 39.51 33.98 -19.40
N GLU A 216 38.23 33.62 -19.45
CA GLU A 216 37.17 34.42 -20.08
C GLU A 216 37.13 35.85 -19.53
N LEU A 217 37.26 36.02 -18.20
CA LEU A 217 37.29 37.33 -17.56
C LEU A 217 38.57 38.12 -17.93
N GLN A 218 39.72 37.46 -18.05
CA GLN A 218 40.96 38.09 -18.52
C GLN A 218 40.84 38.53 -19.98
N ASP A 219 40.27 37.69 -20.86
CA ASP A 219 40.02 38.03 -22.25
C ASP A 219 39.02 39.19 -22.40
N GLN A 220 37.99 39.27 -21.55
CA GLN A 220 37.09 40.42 -21.46
C GLN A 220 37.82 41.71 -21.03
N MET A 221 38.71 41.64 -20.04
CA MET A 221 39.53 42.80 -19.63
C MET A 221 40.47 43.25 -20.76
N ILE A 222 41.10 42.31 -21.48
CA ILE A 222 41.94 42.58 -22.65
C ILE A 222 41.12 43.18 -23.79
N ALA A 223 39.88 42.73 -24.01
CA ALA A 223 38.99 43.29 -25.02
C ALA A 223 38.56 44.73 -24.68
N GLN A 224 38.18 45.02 -23.42
CA GLN A 224 37.86 46.38 -22.97
C GLN A 224 39.07 47.32 -23.10
N GLU A 225 40.26 46.87 -22.74
CA GLU A 225 41.49 47.66 -22.85
C GLU A 225 41.89 47.91 -24.33
N LYS A 226 41.69 46.93 -25.22
CA LYS A 226 41.82 47.14 -26.68
C LYS A 226 40.79 48.15 -27.20
N ASN A 227 39.54 48.07 -26.74
CA ASN A 227 38.47 48.97 -27.16
C ASN A 227 38.77 50.41 -26.74
N ARG A 228 39.21 50.64 -25.49
CA ARG A 228 39.66 51.97 -25.01
C ARG A 228 40.78 52.57 -25.85
N ARG A 229 41.72 51.74 -26.31
CA ARG A 229 42.81 52.19 -27.20
C ARG A 229 42.29 52.59 -28.57
N PHE A 230 41.37 51.81 -29.14
CA PHE A 230 40.70 52.14 -30.39
C PHE A 230 39.87 53.43 -30.28
N GLU A 231 39.08 53.59 -29.21
CA GLU A 231 38.32 54.82 -28.90
C GLU A 231 39.25 56.04 -28.77
N TYR A 232 40.42 55.88 -28.14
CA TYR A 232 41.42 56.94 -28.04
C TYR A 232 42.10 57.26 -29.38
N GLU A 233 42.36 56.25 -30.22
CA GLU A 233 42.89 56.43 -31.58
C GLU A 233 41.86 57.07 -32.53
N GLU A 234 40.56 56.81 -32.37
CA GLU A 234 39.49 57.55 -33.06
C GLU A 234 39.42 58.99 -32.52
N PHE A 235 39.40 59.21 -31.21
CA PHE A 235 39.38 60.56 -30.61
C PHE A 235 40.56 61.42 -31.08
N LEU A 236 41.76 60.85 -31.22
CA LEU A 236 42.91 61.57 -31.77
C LEU A 236 42.75 61.90 -33.27
N ARG A 237 42.08 61.04 -34.05
CA ARG A 237 41.75 61.30 -35.47
C ARG A 237 40.68 62.38 -35.59
N GLU A 238 39.59 62.28 -34.83
CA GLU A 238 38.53 63.30 -34.76
C GLU A 238 39.08 64.64 -34.29
N LYS A 239 39.89 64.67 -33.22
CA LYS A 239 40.52 65.90 -32.75
C LYS A 239 41.37 66.53 -33.85
N LYS A 240 42.20 65.76 -34.56
CA LYS A 240 42.98 66.32 -35.67
C LYS A 240 42.06 66.94 -36.76
N ILE A 241 40.97 66.26 -37.11
CA ILE A 241 40.00 66.79 -38.08
C ILE A 241 39.33 68.08 -37.56
N LEU A 242 39.05 68.19 -36.27
CA LEU A 242 38.53 69.41 -35.63
C LEU A 242 39.57 70.53 -35.60
N ASP A 243 40.83 70.25 -35.26
CA ASP A 243 41.94 71.20 -35.32
C ASP A 243 42.13 71.71 -36.77
N ASP A 244 42.11 70.80 -37.76
CA ASP A 244 42.14 71.11 -39.20
C ASP A 244 40.90 71.91 -39.68
N ILE A 245 39.75 71.82 -39.00
CA ILE A 245 38.55 72.66 -39.26
C ILE A 245 38.72 74.05 -38.62
N VAL A 246 39.16 74.11 -37.36
CA VAL A 246 39.38 75.35 -36.62
C VAL A 246 40.44 76.20 -37.32
N GLN A 247 41.53 75.61 -37.79
CA GLN A 247 42.54 76.33 -38.58
C GLN A 247 41.94 76.92 -39.86
N ARG A 248 41.17 76.15 -40.64
CA ARG A 248 40.48 76.67 -41.84
C ARG A 248 39.48 77.79 -41.54
N ILE A 249 38.83 77.75 -40.38
CA ILE A 249 37.95 78.83 -39.92
C ILE A 249 38.77 80.09 -39.55
N HIS A 250 39.95 79.93 -38.96
CA HIS A 250 40.87 81.06 -38.74
C HIS A 250 41.38 81.64 -40.06
N ASP A 251 41.91 80.81 -40.98
CA ASP A 251 42.39 81.23 -42.30
C ASP A 251 41.31 82.02 -43.08
N GLU A 252 40.06 81.54 -43.07
CA GLU A 252 38.95 82.17 -43.80
C GLU A 252 38.44 83.44 -43.10
N ASN A 253 38.50 83.52 -41.77
CA ASN A 253 38.24 84.75 -41.02
C ASN A 253 39.32 85.80 -41.30
N GLU A 254 40.60 85.42 -41.37
CA GLU A 254 41.69 86.33 -41.72
C GLU A 254 41.52 86.86 -43.15
N ARG A 255 41.25 86.00 -44.14
CA ARG A 255 40.89 86.43 -45.51
C ARG A 255 39.68 87.38 -45.52
N THR A 256 38.65 87.10 -44.73
CA THR A 256 37.46 87.96 -44.62
C THR A 256 37.80 89.34 -44.03
N ILE A 257 38.75 89.41 -43.10
CA ILE A 257 39.28 90.65 -42.53
C ILE A 257 40.15 91.38 -43.58
N GLU A 258 41.06 90.70 -44.27
CA GLU A 258 41.87 91.27 -45.34
C GLU A 258 41.01 91.84 -46.48
N GLU A 259 40.00 91.09 -46.94
CA GLU A 259 39.02 91.56 -47.91
C GLU A 259 38.27 92.80 -47.42
N ARG A 260 37.79 92.80 -46.16
CA ARG A 260 37.14 93.98 -45.58
C ARG A 260 38.08 95.18 -45.55
N MET A 261 39.33 95.00 -45.17
CA MET A 261 40.35 96.07 -45.12
C MET A 261 40.72 96.57 -46.52
N CYS A 262 40.77 95.70 -47.53
CA CYS A 262 40.96 96.09 -48.93
C CYS A 262 39.75 96.84 -49.50
N ARG A 263 38.51 96.41 -49.20
CA ARG A 263 37.27 97.12 -49.56
C ARG A 263 37.19 98.50 -48.89
N MET A 264 37.58 98.60 -47.61
CA MET A 264 37.68 99.88 -46.88
C MET A 264 38.75 100.79 -47.46
N ARG A 265 39.96 100.28 -47.74
CA ARG A 265 41.05 101.06 -48.36
C ARG A 265 40.64 101.61 -49.74
N ARG A 266 39.98 100.78 -50.55
CA ARG A 266 39.46 101.18 -51.87
C ARG A 266 38.40 102.28 -51.76
N THR A 267 37.37 102.09 -50.93
CA THR A 267 36.32 103.10 -50.75
C THR A 267 36.86 104.39 -50.13
N GLN A 268 37.86 104.32 -49.25
CA GLN A 268 38.56 105.51 -48.75
C GLN A 268 39.34 106.24 -49.86
N GLN A 269 40.07 105.52 -50.73
CA GLN A 269 40.73 106.12 -51.89
C GLN A 269 39.73 106.77 -52.87
N GLU A 270 38.58 106.14 -53.10
CA GLU A 270 37.49 106.69 -53.92
C GLU A 270 36.90 107.98 -53.28
N ILE A 271 36.76 108.02 -51.95
CA ILE A 271 36.33 109.21 -51.19
C ILE A 271 37.40 110.32 -51.20
N GLU A 272 38.68 109.99 -51.07
CA GLU A 272 39.79 110.95 -51.10
C GLU A 272 39.96 111.57 -52.49
N ALA A 273 39.86 110.77 -53.55
CA ALA A 273 39.82 111.25 -54.93
C ALA A 273 38.61 112.17 -55.18
N PHE A 274 37.41 111.80 -54.67
CA PHE A 274 36.23 112.64 -54.77
C PHE A 274 36.39 113.99 -54.03
N LYS A 275 36.93 113.98 -52.82
CA LYS A 275 37.25 115.20 -52.05
C LYS A 275 38.27 116.08 -52.77
N ALA A 276 39.33 115.49 -53.34
CA ALA A 276 40.33 116.24 -54.11
C ALA A 276 39.71 116.89 -55.35
N ALA A 277 38.86 116.17 -56.09
CA ALA A 277 38.11 116.71 -57.22
C ALA A 277 37.15 117.83 -56.79
N GLN A 278 36.48 117.69 -55.65
CA GLN A 278 35.59 118.71 -55.09
C GLN A 278 36.35 119.98 -54.68
N GLU A 279 37.54 119.86 -54.08
CA GLU A 279 38.38 121.02 -53.74
C GLU A 279 38.98 121.70 -54.98
N ILE A 280 39.33 120.95 -56.03
CA ILE A 280 39.72 121.52 -57.33
C ILE A 280 38.54 122.30 -57.94
N TRP A 281 37.33 121.74 -57.90
CA TRP A 281 36.11 122.40 -58.39
C TRP A 281 35.79 123.67 -57.58
N LYS A 282 35.88 123.62 -56.24
CA LYS A 282 35.73 124.81 -55.36
C LYS A 282 36.76 125.90 -55.65
N LYS A 283 38.03 125.54 -55.88
CA LYS A 283 39.08 126.49 -56.25
C LYS A 283 38.76 127.18 -57.57
N LYS A 284 38.41 126.40 -58.61
CA LYS A 284 38.03 126.95 -59.92
C LYS A 284 36.81 127.88 -59.81
N GLN A 285 35.77 127.46 -59.09
CA GLN A 285 34.59 128.30 -58.82
C GLN A 285 34.93 129.58 -58.05
N LYS A 286 35.90 129.52 -57.12
CA LYS A 286 36.38 130.72 -56.41
C LYS A 286 37.20 131.64 -57.31
N GLU A 287 37.99 131.10 -58.23
CA GLU A 287 38.73 131.87 -59.24
C GLU A 287 37.77 132.55 -60.23
N GLU A 288 36.76 131.81 -60.72
CA GLU A 288 35.65 132.33 -61.54
C GLU A 288 34.91 133.47 -60.82
N LEU A 289 34.52 133.27 -59.55
CA LEU A 289 33.89 134.29 -58.72
C LEU A 289 34.80 135.49 -58.41
N VAL A 290 36.12 135.33 -58.28
CA VAL A 290 37.05 136.45 -58.07
C VAL A 290 37.17 137.29 -59.34
N GLU A 291 37.22 136.67 -60.52
CA GLU A 291 37.27 137.37 -61.81
C GLU A 291 35.96 138.10 -62.12
N GLU A 292 34.80 137.55 -61.70
CA GLU A 292 33.52 138.28 -61.73
C GLU A 292 33.48 139.43 -60.71
N ASN A 293 33.92 139.20 -59.47
CA ASN A 293 33.95 140.25 -58.44
C ASN A 293 34.88 141.41 -58.82
N ARG A 294 35.99 141.18 -59.53
CA ARG A 294 36.84 142.28 -60.02
C ARG A 294 36.08 143.16 -61.02
N LYS A 295 35.39 142.56 -61.99
CA LYS A 295 34.53 143.29 -62.96
C LYS A 295 33.39 144.06 -62.27
N ILE A 296 32.82 143.50 -61.20
CA ILE A 296 31.81 144.17 -60.37
C ILE A 296 32.41 145.37 -59.62
N GLN A 297 33.63 145.24 -59.07
CA GLN A 297 34.31 146.37 -58.40
C GLN A 297 34.71 147.48 -59.39
N GLU A 298 35.22 147.13 -60.58
CA GLU A 298 35.50 148.06 -61.67
C GLU A 298 34.24 148.88 -62.04
N TYR A 299 33.07 148.22 -62.16
CA TYR A 299 31.77 148.88 -62.38
C TYR A 299 31.33 149.76 -61.19
N LEU A 300 31.49 149.30 -59.95
CA LEU A 300 31.10 150.05 -58.74
C LEU A 300 31.97 151.29 -58.51
N LEU A 301 33.27 151.26 -58.85
CA LEU A 301 34.15 152.43 -58.74
C LEU A 301 33.70 153.55 -59.69
N SER A 302 33.37 153.21 -60.94
CA SER A 302 32.78 154.15 -61.91
C SER A 302 31.48 154.78 -61.37
N LYS A 303 30.57 153.96 -60.83
CA LYS A 303 29.26 154.41 -60.32
C LYS A 303 29.35 155.22 -59.01
N THR A 304 30.36 154.97 -58.17
CA THR A 304 30.53 155.69 -56.89
C THR A 304 31.19 157.06 -57.06
N ALA A 305 32.02 157.27 -58.09
CA ALA A 305 32.51 158.61 -58.44
C ALA A 305 31.35 159.58 -58.71
N ALA A 306 30.46 159.24 -59.64
CA ALA A 306 29.26 160.02 -59.98
C ALA A 306 28.25 160.17 -58.81
N SER A 307 28.38 159.37 -57.75
CA SER A 307 27.56 159.50 -56.53
C SER A 307 28.16 160.46 -55.49
N LYS A 308 29.46 160.76 -55.53
CA LYS A 308 30.09 161.69 -54.57
C LYS A 308 29.73 163.15 -54.88
N GLU A 309 29.81 163.53 -56.16
CA GLU A 309 29.48 164.90 -56.62
C GLU A 309 28.06 165.34 -56.24
N ARG A 310 27.11 164.39 -56.11
CA ARG A 310 25.74 164.69 -55.63
C ARG A 310 25.66 165.00 -54.14
N LYS A 311 26.49 164.37 -53.29
CA LYS A 311 26.35 164.46 -51.82
C LYS A 311 26.87 165.78 -51.25
N GLU A 312 27.93 166.34 -51.82
CA GLU A 312 28.50 167.64 -51.40
C GLU A 312 27.54 168.83 -51.59
N LEU A 313 26.45 168.63 -52.33
CA LEU A 313 25.36 169.58 -52.49
C LEU A 313 24.29 169.47 -51.38
N GLU A 314 24.03 168.26 -50.86
CA GLU A 314 23.00 168.00 -49.84
C GLU A 314 23.46 168.40 -48.43
N GLU A 315 24.73 168.17 -48.07
CA GLU A 315 25.25 168.44 -46.72
C GLU A 315 25.15 169.92 -46.33
N LYS A 316 25.26 170.83 -47.32
CA LYS A 316 25.09 172.29 -47.13
C LYS A 316 23.67 172.68 -46.74
N ILE A 317 22.67 171.85 -47.06
CA ILE A 317 21.26 172.07 -46.70
C ILE A 317 20.95 171.48 -45.31
N ALA A 318 21.61 170.37 -44.93
CA ALA A 318 21.38 169.71 -43.65
C ALA A 318 21.74 170.59 -42.44
N ALA A 319 22.85 171.34 -42.52
CA ALA A 319 23.36 172.19 -41.43
C ALA A 319 22.40 173.32 -40.99
N ALA A 320 21.40 173.67 -41.80
CA ALA A 320 20.39 174.66 -41.44
C ALA A 320 19.27 174.10 -40.53
N LYS A 321 19.04 172.77 -40.52
CA LYS A 321 17.89 172.16 -39.83
C LYS A 321 18.13 171.83 -38.35
N THR A 322 19.37 171.51 -37.97
CA THR A 322 19.69 171.01 -36.62
C THR A 322 19.38 172.01 -35.51
N LYS A 323 19.54 173.32 -35.76
CA LYS A 323 19.25 174.39 -34.80
C LYS A 323 17.79 174.48 -34.31
N ILE A 324 16.85 173.76 -34.93
CA ILE A 324 15.42 173.76 -34.54
C ILE A 324 15.10 172.60 -33.57
N CYS A 325 15.95 171.57 -33.49
CA CYS A 325 15.64 170.37 -32.71
C CYS A 325 15.89 170.52 -31.20
N ASP A 326 16.87 171.33 -30.80
CA ASP A 326 17.35 171.38 -29.41
C ASP A 326 16.32 171.95 -28.41
N ASP A 327 15.40 172.82 -28.87
CA ASP A 327 14.36 173.43 -28.02
C ASP A 327 13.27 172.42 -27.59
N ILE A 328 13.02 171.38 -28.38
CA ILE A 328 11.96 170.39 -28.12
C ILE A 328 12.33 169.45 -26.95
N GLY A 329 13.62 169.15 -26.77
CA GLY A 329 14.08 168.09 -25.86
C GLY A 329 13.74 168.31 -24.37
N ARG A 330 13.49 169.56 -23.94
CA ARG A 330 13.28 169.89 -22.52
C ARG A 330 11.91 169.47 -21.98
N GLN A 331 10.90 169.29 -22.82
CA GLN A 331 9.51 169.04 -22.36
C GLN A 331 9.22 167.59 -21.95
N ILE A 332 10.11 166.63 -22.25
CA ILE A 332 9.85 165.20 -22.08
C ILE A 332 10.13 164.70 -20.64
N TYR A 333 10.99 165.39 -19.90
CA TYR A 333 11.59 164.86 -18.66
C TYR A 333 10.58 164.63 -17.51
N ASP A 334 9.61 165.52 -17.32
CA ASP A 334 8.74 165.50 -16.14
C ASP A 334 7.73 164.33 -16.12
N ILE A 335 7.43 163.73 -17.28
CA ILE A 335 6.35 162.74 -17.44
C ILE A 335 6.70 161.37 -16.82
N GLN A 336 7.98 160.99 -16.76
CA GLN A 336 8.36 159.63 -16.36
C GLN A 336 8.19 159.33 -14.87
N ARG A 337 8.16 160.35 -14.00
CA ARG A 337 8.27 160.20 -12.53
C ARG A 337 7.09 159.47 -11.87
N GLN A 338 5.89 159.51 -12.46
CA GLN A 338 4.67 158.98 -11.83
C GLN A 338 4.47 157.46 -11.99
N ARG A 339 5.36 156.73 -12.68
CA ARG A 339 5.08 155.34 -13.10
C ARG A 339 5.45 154.26 -12.07
N GLN A 340 6.35 154.54 -11.12
CA GLN A 340 6.99 153.50 -10.30
C GLN A 340 6.15 153.01 -9.10
N GLU A 341 5.18 153.78 -8.61
CA GLU A 341 4.43 153.49 -7.36
C GLU A 341 3.40 152.34 -7.46
N ARG A 342 3.43 151.51 -8.52
CA ARG A 342 2.40 150.48 -8.80
C ARG A 342 2.83 149.03 -8.63
N GLU A 343 4.11 148.74 -8.46
CA GLU A 343 4.63 147.37 -8.67
C GLU A 343 4.70 146.50 -7.40
N ASP A 344 4.69 147.09 -6.20
CA ASP A 344 4.99 146.40 -4.92
C ASP A 344 3.91 145.42 -4.39
N ILE A 345 2.67 145.44 -4.92
CA ILE A 345 1.53 144.74 -4.29
C ILE A 345 1.48 143.21 -4.58
N ILE A 346 2.21 142.72 -5.59
CA ILE A 346 1.94 141.39 -6.18
C ILE A 346 2.48 140.20 -5.35
N CYS A 347 3.47 140.41 -4.48
CA CYS A 347 4.31 139.31 -3.96
C CYS A 347 3.72 138.41 -2.85
N GLN A 348 2.51 138.64 -2.34
CA GLN A 348 2.02 137.98 -1.10
C GLN A 348 1.29 136.62 -1.30
N LEU A 349 1.13 136.11 -2.54
CA LEU A 349 0.17 135.02 -2.82
C LEU A 349 0.73 133.58 -2.80
N ILE A 350 2.03 133.37 -2.55
CA ILE A 350 2.74 132.15 -2.99
C ILE A 350 2.90 131.05 -1.91
N GLU A 351 2.58 131.30 -0.63
CA GLU A 351 3.05 130.42 0.46
C GLU A 351 2.15 129.22 0.86
N GLU A 352 0.86 129.18 0.47
CA GLU A 352 -0.09 128.16 0.99
C GLU A 352 0.01 126.76 0.35
N GLU A 353 0.47 126.61 -0.89
CA GLU A 353 0.30 125.36 -1.68
C GLU A 353 1.08 124.12 -1.16
N LYS A 354 1.95 124.26 -0.15
CA LYS A 354 2.99 123.28 0.19
C LYS A 354 2.58 122.14 1.15
N LYS A 355 1.30 122.00 1.49
CA LYS A 355 0.88 121.33 2.74
C LYS A 355 0.31 119.90 2.62
N GLU A 356 -0.01 119.43 1.41
CA GLU A 356 -0.90 118.28 1.19
C GLU A 356 -0.18 116.91 1.03
N GLU A 357 1.14 116.88 0.87
CA GLU A 357 1.88 115.72 0.31
C GLU A 357 2.13 114.53 1.28
N LEU A 358 1.70 114.60 2.54
CA LEU A 358 2.24 113.73 3.61
C LEU A 358 1.50 112.41 3.92
N GLU A 359 0.20 112.27 3.64
CA GLU A 359 -0.62 111.20 4.26
C GLU A 359 -0.43 109.79 3.67
N ASN A 360 0.15 109.65 2.47
CA ASN A 360 -0.06 108.46 1.62
C ASN A 360 0.73 107.19 2.01
N LYS A 361 1.52 107.19 3.10
CA LYS A 361 2.57 106.18 3.36
C LYS A 361 2.17 104.99 4.26
N HIS A 362 0.98 104.97 4.87
CA HIS A 362 0.70 104.08 6.02
C HIS A 362 0.05 102.72 5.69
N ARG A 363 -0.12 102.32 4.42
CA ARG A 363 -1.01 101.18 4.04
C ARG A 363 -0.34 99.81 3.85
N THR A 364 0.99 99.68 3.90
CA THR A 364 1.71 98.54 3.30
C THR A 364 2.21 97.44 4.26
N GLU A 365 2.01 97.54 5.57
CA GLU A 365 2.72 96.68 6.55
C GLU A 365 1.95 95.43 7.03
N ILE A 366 0.65 95.32 6.74
CA ILE A 366 -0.26 94.35 7.41
C ILE A 366 -0.19 92.90 6.87
N GLU A 367 0.32 92.68 5.65
CA GLU A 367 0.07 91.42 4.91
C GLU A 367 0.93 90.20 5.32
N ASN A 368 2.02 90.38 6.07
CA ASN A 368 3.07 89.35 6.24
C ASN A 368 2.85 88.31 7.37
N GLU A 369 1.87 88.49 8.27
CA GLU A 369 1.70 87.63 9.47
C GLU A 369 1.14 86.22 9.20
N PHE A 370 0.34 86.03 8.14
CA PHE A 370 -0.59 84.90 8.07
C PHE A 370 0.06 83.51 7.84
N ARG A 371 1.25 83.44 7.21
CA ARG A 371 1.82 82.18 6.69
C ARG A 371 2.48 81.26 7.72
N ARG A 372 2.72 81.69 8.97
CA ARG A 372 3.51 80.90 9.96
C ARG A 372 2.72 79.87 10.78
N ARG A 373 1.39 79.80 10.66
CA ARG A 373 0.52 79.13 11.66
C ARG A 373 0.11 77.68 11.33
N VAL A 374 0.53 77.10 10.20
CA VAL A 374 0.01 75.80 9.71
C VAL A 374 0.90 74.59 10.07
N ASN A 375 2.23 74.74 10.00
CA ASN A 375 3.16 73.59 10.04
C ASN A 375 3.28 72.87 11.41
N ALA A 376 2.67 73.39 12.47
CA ALA A 376 2.78 72.82 13.82
C ALA A 376 1.87 71.61 14.08
N ARG A 377 0.88 71.33 13.22
CA ARG A 377 -0.22 70.38 13.54
C ARG A 377 0.02 68.92 13.15
N ILE A 378 1.11 68.62 12.43
CA ILE A 378 1.36 67.28 11.85
C ILE A 378 2.15 66.35 12.81
N SER A 379 2.87 66.88 13.79
CA SER A 379 3.86 66.11 14.57
C SER A 379 3.33 65.32 15.77
N LEU A 380 2.02 65.36 16.07
CA LEU A 380 1.45 64.81 17.33
C LEU A 380 0.76 63.44 17.17
N THR A 381 0.35 63.06 15.96
CA THR A 381 -0.45 61.85 15.73
C THR A 381 0.36 60.56 15.66
N HIS A 382 1.70 60.63 15.63
CA HIS A 382 2.57 59.48 15.35
C HIS A 382 3.17 58.81 16.60
N GLN A 383 2.73 59.17 17.82
CA GLN A 383 3.29 58.67 19.09
C GLN A 383 2.29 57.87 19.96
N MET A 384 1.05 57.65 19.51
CA MET A 384 0.04 56.94 20.31
C MET A 384 -0.10 55.45 19.99
N GLU A 385 0.28 55.01 18.80
CA GLU A 385 0.02 53.63 18.33
C GLU A 385 1.08 52.61 18.81
N GLU A 386 2.23 53.07 19.31
CA GLU A 386 3.36 52.22 19.73
C GLU A 386 3.23 51.66 21.17
N HIS A 387 2.15 51.98 21.89
CA HIS A 387 2.00 51.72 23.34
C HIS A 387 1.08 50.53 23.70
N GLU A 388 0.23 50.01 22.79
CA GLU A 388 -0.76 48.97 23.11
C GLU A 388 -0.29 47.51 22.86
N GLU A 389 0.86 47.31 22.24
CA GLU A 389 1.39 45.97 21.91
C GLU A 389 1.97 45.25 23.14
N GLN A 390 2.63 45.99 24.05
CA GLN A 390 3.46 45.43 25.11
C GLN A 390 2.67 44.84 26.30
N LYS A 391 1.37 45.13 26.42
CA LYS A 391 0.59 44.81 27.64
C LYS A 391 -0.08 43.43 27.65
N ARG A 392 0.01 42.65 26.55
CA ARG A 392 -0.67 41.35 26.39
C ARG A 392 0.18 40.11 26.71
N GLN A 393 1.49 40.26 26.90
CA GLN A 393 2.42 39.12 27.08
C GLN A 393 2.73 38.75 28.54
N GLN A 394 2.06 39.35 29.53
CA GLN A 394 2.31 39.10 30.96
C GLN A 394 1.27 38.20 31.66
N ALA A 395 0.25 37.70 30.94
CA ALA A 395 -0.86 36.96 31.53
C ALA A 395 -0.68 35.42 31.56
N GLU A 396 0.43 34.89 31.01
CA GLU A 396 0.56 33.46 30.70
C GLU A 396 1.42 32.63 31.68
N GLU A 397 2.04 33.28 32.69
CA GLU A 397 2.99 32.60 33.59
C GLU A 397 2.43 32.16 34.96
N GLU A 398 1.36 32.77 35.48
CA GLU A 398 0.84 32.46 36.83
C GLU A 398 0.21 31.07 36.98
N GLY A 399 -0.12 30.39 35.88
CA GLY A 399 -0.86 29.12 35.89
C GLY A 399 -0.10 27.90 36.44
N LYS A 400 1.22 27.98 36.65
CA LYS A 400 2.06 26.80 36.96
C LYS A 400 2.34 26.58 38.45
N TYR A 401 2.04 27.52 39.34
CA TYR A 401 2.38 27.44 40.77
C TYR A 401 1.25 26.87 41.67
N ARG A 402 0.54 25.85 41.15
CA ARG A 402 -0.49 25.05 41.85
C ARG A 402 -0.31 23.54 41.55
N GLU A 403 0.91 23.05 41.52
CA GLU A 403 1.79 23.12 42.70
C GLU A 403 1.65 21.80 43.48
N GLN A 404 1.96 21.81 44.78
CA GLN A 404 1.98 20.59 45.61
C GLN A 404 1.23 20.81 46.94
N LEU A 405 0.13 20.07 47.23
CA LEU A 405 -0.39 19.96 48.62
C LEU A 405 -1.37 18.80 48.96
N ILE A 406 -1.81 17.95 48.01
CA ILE A 406 -2.69 16.80 48.29
C ILE A 406 -2.15 15.57 47.52
N ALA A 407 -0.94 15.07 47.76
CA ALA A 407 -0.29 14.72 49.03
C ALA A 407 -0.92 13.49 49.74
N GLU A 408 -0.18 12.37 49.63
CA GLU A 408 0.51 11.77 50.79
C GLU A 408 -0.32 11.17 51.94
N ILE A 409 -1.65 11.14 51.87
CA ILE A 409 -2.50 10.54 52.91
C ILE A 409 -2.81 9.05 52.65
N ALA A 410 -2.93 8.61 51.40
CA ALA A 410 -3.27 7.22 51.04
C ALA A 410 -2.14 6.18 51.24
N LYS A 411 -1.09 6.52 52.00
CA LYS A 411 0.06 5.64 52.30
C LYS A 411 0.03 5.06 53.72
N ASN A 412 -0.96 5.44 54.51
CA ASN A 412 -1.33 4.85 55.80
C ASN A 412 -2.71 4.18 55.67
N GLU A 413 -3.05 3.09 56.37
CA GLU A 413 -2.30 2.41 57.43
C GLU A 413 -2.69 0.93 57.59
N ARG A 414 -1.75 0.14 58.15
CA ARG A 414 -1.98 -1.02 59.05
C ARG A 414 -3.35 -1.73 58.97
N LEU A 415 -3.44 -2.77 58.13
CA LEU A 415 -4.39 -3.87 58.38
C LEU A 415 -3.75 -5.24 58.08
N GLU A 416 -2.64 -5.51 58.77
CA GLU A 416 -1.94 -6.78 58.74
C GLU A 416 -2.04 -7.50 60.11
N GLN A 417 -2.07 -8.83 60.07
CA GLN A 417 -1.74 -9.76 61.17
C GLN A 417 -2.58 -9.71 62.48
N LEU A 418 -3.59 -10.59 62.56
CA LEU A 418 -3.98 -11.27 63.82
C LEU A 418 -4.74 -12.58 63.52
N SER A 419 -4.05 -13.72 63.48
CA SER A 419 -4.67 -15.04 63.25
C SER A 419 -3.89 -16.17 63.96
N ASN A 420 -4.36 -16.53 65.16
CA ASN A 420 -3.54 -17.21 66.18
C ASN A 420 -3.83 -18.72 66.38
N GLU A 421 -2.75 -19.50 66.57
CA GLU A 421 -2.53 -20.33 67.77
C GLU A 421 -3.40 -21.60 68.04
N LYS A 422 -4.38 -21.96 67.19
CA LYS A 422 -5.44 -22.93 67.56
C LYS A 422 -5.18 -24.45 67.46
N LYS A 423 -3.93 -24.97 67.32
CA LYS A 423 -3.69 -26.37 66.85
C LYS A 423 -3.06 -27.43 67.80
N ARG A 424 -2.60 -27.14 69.03
CA ARG A 424 -1.61 -28.00 69.74
C ARG A 424 -2.13 -29.10 70.74
N ARG A 425 -3.42 -29.39 70.88
CA ARG A 425 -3.97 -30.05 72.11
C ARG A 425 -4.36 -31.56 72.10
N LYS A 426 -4.15 -32.36 71.04
CA LYS A 426 -4.87 -33.65 70.87
C LYS A 426 -4.01 -34.90 70.52
N MET A 427 -3.16 -35.39 71.43
CA MET A 427 -2.14 -36.43 71.08
C MET A 427 -1.71 -37.44 72.20
N LEU A 428 -2.50 -37.79 73.23
CA LEU A 428 -1.95 -38.46 74.43
C LEU A 428 -2.57 -39.80 74.93
N GLU A 429 -3.70 -40.29 74.41
CA GLU A 429 -4.39 -41.46 74.99
C GLU A 429 -3.90 -42.84 74.51
N VAL A 430 -3.06 -42.90 73.47
CA VAL A 430 -2.80 -44.10 72.63
C VAL A 430 -2.03 -45.25 73.32
N ARG A 431 -1.51 -45.07 74.54
CA ARG A 431 -0.31 -45.81 75.01
C ARG A 431 -0.53 -47.20 75.65
N ARG A 432 -1.76 -47.66 75.95
CA ARG A 432 -1.97 -48.78 76.90
C ARG A 432 -2.45 -50.14 76.34
N GLU A 433 -2.90 -50.25 75.11
CA GLU A 433 -3.45 -51.51 74.55
C GLU A 433 -2.36 -52.50 74.06
N VAL A 434 -1.19 -52.53 74.70
CA VAL A 434 0.05 -53.01 74.05
C VAL A 434 0.44 -54.45 74.43
N GLU A 435 0.28 -54.87 75.68
CA GLU A 435 1.04 -56.02 76.21
C GLU A 435 0.36 -57.39 76.01
N ARG A 436 -0.98 -57.45 75.90
CA ARG A 436 -1.70 -58.73 75.67
C ARG A 436 -1.29 -59.42 74.37
N MET A 437 -0.89 -58.68 73.34
CA MET A 437 -0.55 -59.18 72.00
C MET A 437 0.77 -59.99 71.93
N MET A 438 1.41 -60.31 73.06
CA MET A 438 2.79 -60.82 73.09
C MET A 438 2.94 -62.34 73.18
N THR A 439 1.89 -63.09 73.55
CA THR A 439 1.97 -64.55 73.78
C THR A 439 1.43 -65.38 72.61
N GLU A 440 0.20 -65.10 72.15
CA GLU A 440 -0.40 -65.72 70.95
C GLU A 440 0.54 -65.63 69.73
N ARG A 441 1.25 -64.50 69.65
CA ARG A 441 2.30 -64.16 68.69
C ARG A 441 3.35 -65.26 68.46
N ARG A 442 3.65 -66.11 69.45
CA ARG A 442 4.72 -67.12 69.35
C ARG A 442 4.34 -68.40 68.62
N GLN A 443 3.09 -68.87 68.74
CA GLN A 443 2.65 -70.08 68.02
C GLN A 443 2.40 -69.75 66.55
N LEU A 444 1.74 -68.63 66.30
CA LEU A 444 1.56 -68.02 64.97
C LEU A 444 2.89 -67.85 64.21
N GLN A 445 4.00 -67.58 64.92
CA GLN A 445 5.32 -67.39 64.33
C GLN A 445 5.97 -68.67 63.78
N ALA A 446 5.61 -69.87 64.27
CA ALA A 446 6.18 -71.13 63.79
C ALA A 446 5.55 -71.59 62.47
N GLU A 447 4.23 -71.55 62.37
CA GLU A 447 3.48 -71.83 61.12
C GLU A 447 3.82 -70.79 60.05
N LYS A 448 3.92 -69.52 60.45
CA LYS A 448 4.38 -68.42 59.59
C LYS A 448 5.77 -68.69 59.02
N MET A 449 6.72 -69.27 59.78
CA MET A 449 8.06 -69.55 59.27
C MET A 449 8.07 -70.64 58.18
N GLN A 450 7.21 -71.66 58.27
CA GLN A 450 7.09 -72.66 57.20
C GLN A 450 6.38 -72.11 55.96
N LEU A 451 5.39 -71.22 56.15
CA LEU A 451 4.75 -70.51 55.06
C LEU A 451 5.74 -69.54 54.37
N GLU A 452 6.53 -68.80 55.14
CA GLU A 452 7.62 -67.94 54.67
C GLU A 452 8.66 -68.71 53.86
N MET A 453 9.05 -69.93 54.25
CA MET A 453 9.98 -70.74 53.45
C MET A 453 9.42 -71.18 52.10
N LYS A 454 8.10 -71.38 51.97
CA LYS A 454 7.46 -71.65 50.67
C LYS A 454 7.35 -70.37 49.84
N ILE A 455 6.86 -69.29 50.44
CA ILE A 455 6.81 -67.95 49.83
C ILE A 455 8.18 -67.58 49.28
N LEU A 456 9.27 -67.70 50.04
CA LEU A 456 10.64 -67.40 49.59
C LEU A 456 11.12 -68.28 48.42
N ALA A 457 10.59 -69.50 48.25
CA ALA A 457 10.93 -70.38 47.14
C ALA A 457 10.15 -70.02 45.86
N ASP A 458 8.86 -69.69 46.00
CA ASP A 458 8.02 -69.24 44.89
C ASP A 458 8.38 -67.80 44.47
N ASP A 459 8.58 -66.87 45.41
CA ASP A 459 9.16 -65.53 45.22
C ASP A 459 10.46 -65.60 44.40
N LYS A 460 11.35 -66.56 44.73
CA LYS A 460 12.61 -66.74 44.00
C LYS A 460 12.36 -67.16 42.56
N ARG A 461 11.40 -68.06 42.30
CA ARG A 461 11.04 -68.46 40.94
C ARG A 461 10.41 -67.32 40.16
N GLU A 462 9.45 -66.60 40.74
CA GLU A 462 8.86 -65.41 40.14
C GLU A 462 9.93 -64.35 39.85
N GLN A 463 10.92 -64.19 40.73
CA GLN A 463 12.03 -63.27 40.52
C GLN A 463 12.98 -63.73 39.40
N GLU A 464 13.27 -65.02 39.27
CA GLU A 464 14.06 -65.56 38.15
C GLU A 464 13.32 -65.42 36.81
N GLU A 465 12.02 -65.73 36.75
CA GLU A 465 11.17 -65.58 35.56
C GLU A 465 11.03 -64.09 35.18
N ARG A 466 10.82 -63.20 36.17
CA ARG A 466 10.81 -61.74 35.99
C ARG A 466 12.16 -61.19 35.51
N GLN A 467 13.28 -61.71 36.00
CA GLN A 467 14.61 -61.31 35.53
C GLN A 467 14.83 -61.67 34.05
N ARG A 468 14.37 -62.84 33.59
CA ARG A 468 14.41 -63.21 32.16
C ARG A 468 13.60 -62.24 31.30
N LEU A 469 12.37 -61.94 31.69
CA LEU A 469 11.50 -60.98 30.99
C LEU A 469 12.11 -59.55 30.96
N ILE A 470 12.78 -59.13 32.03
CA ILE A 470 13.53 -57.85 32.06
C ILE A 470 14.72 -57.90 31.10
N GLN A 471 15.49 -58.98 31.05
CA GLN A 471 16.65 -59.13 30.16
C GLN A 471 16.23 -59.14 28.68
N GLU A 472 15.17 -59.87 28.31
CA GLU A 472 14.61 -59.88 26.96
C GLU A 472 14.19 -58.48 26.51
N GLU A 473 13.40 -57.77 27.34
CA GLU A 473 12.90 -56.44 27.02
C GLU A 473 14.04 -55.39 27.01
N ARG A 474 15.07 -55.58 27.85
CA ARG A 474 16.30 -54.76 27.84
C ARG A 474 17.08 -54.93 26.54
N ILE A 475 17.28 -56.17 26.08
CA ILE A 475 17.93 -56.47 24.79
C ILE A 475 17.10 -55.92 23.62
N ARG A 476 15.77 -56.01 23.68
CA ARG A 476 14.85 -55.41 22.70
C ARG A 476 15.03 -53.89 22.62
N MET A 477 14.96 -53.19 23.75
CA MET A 477 15.18 -51.73 23.81
C MET A 477 16.56 -51.33 23.28
N LEU A 478 17.60 -52.15 23.49
CA LEU A 478 18.91 -51.92 22.90
C LEU A 478 18.91 -52.14 21.38
N LYS A 479 18.27 -53.20 20.86
CA LYS A 479 18.13 -53.44 19.41
C LYS A 479 17.43 -52.28 18.70
N ASP A 480 16.30 -51.82 19.24
CA ASP A 480 15.47 -50.77 18.64
C ASP A 480 16.18 -49.39 18.59
N HIS A 481 17.10 -49.11 19.52
CA HIS A 481 17.68 -47.78 19.70
C HIS A 481 19.20 -47.67 19.46
N ALA A 482 19.98 -48.74 19.63
CA ALA A 482 21.45 -48.65 19.55
C ALA A 482 21.95 -48.23 18.16
N HIS A 483 21.35 -48.75 17.07
CA HIS A 483 21.74 -48.39 15.71
C HIS A 483 21.56 -46.89 15.43
N ASN A 484 20.45 -46.31 15.88
CA ASN A 484 20.16 -44.88 15.74
C ASN A 484 21.07 -43.97 16.57
N LEU A 485 21.76 -44.54 17.57
CA LEU A 485 22.60 -43.84 18.56
C LEU A 485 24.09 -44.20 18.45
N ILE A 486 24.54 -44.75 17.32
CA ILE A 486 25.94 -45.14 17.04
C ILE A 486 26.90 -43.94 17.20
N GLY A 487 27.58 -43.86 18.33
CA GLY A 487 28.49 -42.77 18.73
C GLY A 487 27.95 -41.84 19.83
N TYR A 488 26.67 -41.92 20.15
CA TYR A 488 25.96 -41.02 21.08
C TYR A 488 25.50 -41.72 22.38
N LEU A 489 25.58 -43.05 22.45
CA LEU A 489 25.32 -43.81 23.68
C LEU A 489 26.32 -43.45 24.80
N PRO A 490 25.85 -43.06 26.00
CA PRO A 490 26.67 -43.00 27.21
C PRO A 490 27.42 -44.30 27.53
N LYS A 491 28.57 -44.16 28.20
CA LYS A 491 29.37 -45.29 28.70
C LYS A 491 28.59 -46.09 29.75
N GLY A 492 28.77 -47.42 29.78
CA GLY A 492 28.12 -48.30 30.76
C GLY A 492 26.64 -48.61 30.52
N ILE A 493 26.13 -48.42 29.29
CA ILE A 493 24.78 -48.87 28.89
C ILE A 493 24.77 -50.33 28.44
N LEU A 494 25.78 -50.70 27.63
CA LEU A 494 25.99 -52.05 27.11
C LEU A 494 26.80 -52.87 28.12
N ARG A 495 26.37 -54.10 28.37
CA ARG A 495 27.13 -55.18 29.00
C ARG A 495 27.78 -56.01 27.88
N GLU A 496 28.83 -56.76 28.19
CA GLU A 496 29.52 -57.62 27.20
C GLU A 496 28.55 -58.63 26.54
N ASP A 497 27.62 -59.18 27.33
CA ASP A 497 26.54 -60.08 26.89
C ASP A 497 25.59 -59.46 25.85
N ASP A 498 25.50 -58.13 25.75
CA ASP A 498 24.60 -57.45 24.81
C ASP A 498 25.16 -57.41 23.39
N LEU A 499 26.49 -57.34 23.22
CA LEU A 499 27.10 -57.10 21.90
C LEU A 499 26.76 -58.19 20.86
N PRO A 500 26.75 -59.51 21.19
CA PRO A 500 26.32 -60.56 20.25
C PRO A 500 24.88 -60.40 19.74
N HIS A 501 24.05 -59.63 20.44
CA HIS A 501 22.64 -59.39 20.09
C HIS A 501 22.40 -58.07 19.35
N LEU A 502 23.44 -57.25 19.14
CA LEU A 502 23.37 -55.93 18.52
C LEU A 502 24.24 -55.91 17.26
N GLY A 503 23.60 -55.90 16.07
CA GLY A 503 24.27 -56.20 14.79
C GLY A 503 25.52 -55.38 14.46
N SER A 504 26.45 -56.00 13.70
CA SER A 504 27.85 -55.60 13.44
C SER A 504 28.20 -54.13 13.66
N THR A 505 27.51 -53.21 12.99
CA THR A 505 27.73 -51.74 13.09
C THR A 505 27.80 -51.17 14.52
N VAL A 506 27.16 -51.82 15.50
CA VAL A 506 27.28 -51.47 16.92
C VAL A 506 28.53 -52.11 17.54
N VAL A 507 28.78 -53.41 17.29
CA VAL A 507 29.98 -54.14 17.72
C VAL A 507 31.26 -53.46 17.23
N ASP A 508 31.31 -53.08 15.95
CA ASP A 508 32.49 -52.47 15.31
C ASP A 508 32.96 -51.17 16.00
N LYS A 509 32.02 -50.41 16.58
CA LYS A 509 32.26 -49.11 17.24
C LYS A 509 32.42 -49.20 18.77
N TYR A 510 31.84 -50.23 19.40
CA TYR A 510 31.80 -50.36 20.86
C TYR A 510 32.55 -51.57 21.42
N GLY A 511 32.81 -52.62 20.65
CA GLY A 511 33.59 -53.81 21.03
C GLY A 511 35.11 -53.65 20.96
N ARG A 512 35.62 -52.41 20.92
CA ARG A 512 37.05 -52.06 21.03
C ARG A 512 37.29 -51.06 22.18
N ARG A 513 36.47 -51.14 23.24
CA ARG A 513 36.44 -50.25 24.40
C ARG A 513 36.17 -51.03 25.66
#